data_AF-A0A927TXQ0-F1
#
_entry.id   AF-A0A927TXQ0-F1
#
_cell.length_a   1.000
_cell.length_b   1.000
_cell.length_c   1.000
_cell.angle_alpha   90.00
_cell.angle_beta   90.00
_cell.angle_gamma   90.00
#
_symmetry.space_group_name_H-M   'P 1'
#
loop_
_entity.id
_entity.type
_entity.pdbx_description
1 polymer ?
#
loop_
_entity_poly.entity_id
_entity_poly.type
_entity_poly.pdbx_seq_one_letter_code
_entity_poly.pdbx_strand_id
1 'polypeptide(L)'
;MVMCFGISWPLNIVKAWRARTAKGTSLLFYFFIWIGYVFALAGKFALIYANAPKPWYETVHWYVMFFYIVNIVMVSAGIGIYFRNRMLDKASAKAIDGKKAFA
;
A
#
# COMPACT_ATOMS: atom_id res chain seq x y z
N MET A 1 -2.01 14.32 -12.74
CA MET A 1 -1.78 12.86 -12.58
C MET A 1 -1.41 12.48 -11.15
N VAL A 2 -0.26 12.93 -10.62
CA VAL A 2 0.25 12.49 -9.30
C VAL A 2 -0.70 12.80 -8.13
N MET A 3 -1.36 13.98 -8.12
CA MET A 3 -2.30 14.34 -7.06
C MET A 3 -3.54 13.42 -7.02
N CYS A 4 -4.22 13.24 -8.16
CA CYS A 4 -5.39 12.36 -8.24
C CYS A 4 -5.02 10.91 -7.96
N PHE A 5 -3.84 10.48 -8.41
CA PHE A 5 -3.31 9.16 -8.10
C PHE A 5 -2.97 9.01 -6.61
N GLY A 6 -2.42 10.04 -5.96
CA GLY A 6 -2.15 10.04 -4.53
C GLY A 6 -3.42 10.02 -3.68
N ILE A 7 -4.52 10.63 -4.14
CA ILE A 7 -5.80 10.69 -3.42
C ILE A 7 -6.63 9.40 -3.58
N SER A 8 -6.47 8.66 -4.68
CA SER A 8 -7.21 7.41 -4.88
C SER A 8 -6.87 6.34 -3.84
N TRP A 9 -5.65 6.35 -3.32
CA TRP A 9 -5.17 5.43 -2.27
C TRP A 9 -5.82 5.61 -0.90
N PRO A 10 -5.80 6.81 -0.27
CA PRO A 10 -6.47 7.03 1.00
C PRO A 10 -7.97 6.80 0.89
N LEU A 11 -8.61 7.14 -0.24
CA LEU A 11 -10.01 6.80 -0.48
C LEU A 11 -10.24 5.29 -0.51
N ASN A 12 -9.37 4.53 -1.17
CA ASN A 12 -9.46 3.07 -1.21
C ASN A 12 -9.24 2.45 0.18
N ILE A 13 -8.31 2.99 0.96
CA ILE A 13 -8.02 2.57 2.33
C ILE A 13 -9.19 2.84 3.27
N VAL A 14 -9.79 4.04 3.21
CA VAL A 14 -10.98 4.40 4.01
C VAL A 14 -12.17 3.53 3.63
N LYS A 15 -12.35 3.24 2.35
CA LYS A 15 -13.40 2.34 1.87
C LYS A 15 -13.17 0.91 2.38
N ALA A 16 -11.96 0.39 2.30
CA ALA A 16 -11.59 -0.92 2.85
C ALA A 16 -11.82 -0.96 4.37
N TRP A 17 -11.45 0.10 5.10
CA TRP A 17 -11.70 0.20 6.54
C TRP A 17 -13.20 0.17 6.88
N ARG A 18 -14.04 0.94 6.16
CA ARG A 18 -15.49 0.96 6.39
C ARG A 18 -16.17 -0.34 5.97
N ALA A 19 -15.68 -1.01 4.94
CA ALA A 19 -16.24 -2.27 4.45
C ALA A 19 -16.14 -3.41 5.48
N ARG A 20 -15.16 -3.37 6.41
CA ARG A 20 -14.91 -4.41 7.44
C ARG A 20 -14.83 -5.84 6.89
N THR A 21 -14.55 -5.99 5.61
CA THR A 21 -14.33 -7.27 4.92
C THR A 21 -13.13 -7.12 3.99
N ALA A 22 -12.36 -8.20 3.82
CA ALA A 22 -11.26 -8.28 2.87
C ALA A 22 -11.75 -8.74 1.48
N LYS A 23 -13.02 -9.17 1.35
CA LYS A 23 -13.63 -9.52 0.07
C LYS A 23 -13.57 -8.34 -0.91
N GLY A 24 -12.82 -8.52 -2.00
CA GLY A 24 -12.63 -7.52 -3.05
C GLY A 24 -11.36 -6.68 -2.96
N THR A 25 -10.57 -6.81 -1.87
CA THR A 25 -9.26 -6.13 -1.78
C THR A 25 -8.15 -7.09 -2.21
N SER A 26 -7.43 -6.78 -3.29
CA SER A 26 -6.36 -7.63 -3.82
C SER A 26 -5.03 -7.36 -3.12
N LEU A 27 -4.63 -8.24 -2.18
CA LEU A 27 -3.32 -8.15 -1.53
C LEU A 27 -2.16 -8.21 -2.53
N LEU A 28 -2.29 -9.01 -3.59
CA LEU A 28 -1.27 -9.14 -4.63
C LEU A 28 -1.03 -7.81 -5.35
N PHE A 29 -2.08 -7.02 -5.56
CA PHE A 29 -1.95 -5.68 -6.14
C PHE A 29 -1.14 -4.76 -5.22
N TYR A 30 -1.45 -4.73 -3.92
CA TYR A 30 -0.66 -3.95 -2.94
C TYR A 30 0.81 -4.41 -2.89
N PHE A 31 1.05 -5.71 -2.96
CA PHE A 31 2.40 -6.29 -2.92
C PHE A 31 3.22 -5.95 -4.16
N PHE A 32 2.62 -6.05 -5.35
CA PHE A 32 3.29 -5.65 -6.60
C PHE A 32 3.67 -4.18 -6.60
N ILE A 33 2.80 -3.32 -6.08
CA ILE A 33 3.08 -1.89 -5.98
C ILE A 33 4.19 -1.64 -4.96
N TRP A 34 4.16 -2.32 -3.82
CA TRP A 34 5.23 -2.23 -2.82
C TRP A 34 6.59 -2.63 -3.41
N ILE A 35 6.65 -3.73 -4.16
CA ILE A 35 7.86 -4.16 -4.87
C ILE A 35 8.31 -3.10 -5.88
N GLY A 36 7.40 -2.57 -6.70
CA GLY A 36 7.70 -1.49 -7.64
C GLY A 36 8.29 -0.26 -6.93
N TYR A 37 7.78 0.08 -5.74
CA TYR A 37 8.33 1.12 -4.87
C TYR A 37 9.68 0.75 -4.23
N VAL A 38 10.07 -0.51 -4.12
CA VAL A 38 11.45 -0.84 -3.69
C VAL A 38 12.41 -0.66 -4.85
N PHE A 39 12.07 -1.17 -6.04
CA PHE A 39 12.91 -1.08 -7.23
C PHE A 39 13.12 0.35 -7.70
N ALA A 40 12.07 1.20 -7.70
CA ALA A 40 12.22 2.60 -8.09
C ALA A 40 13.04 3.43 -7.07
N LEU A 41 13.09 3.02 -5.80
CA LEU A 41 13.94 3.65 -4.78
C LEU A 41 15.41 3.28 -5.06
N ALA A 42 15.67 1.99 -5.30
CA ALA A 42 16.99 1.49 -5.65
C ALA A 42 17.53 2.17 -6.93
N GLY A 43 16.70 2.32 -7.97
CA GLY A 43 17.08 3.04 -9.18
C GLY A 43 17.42 4.52 -8.94
N LYS A 44 16.70 5.19 -8.03
CA LYS A 44 17.01 6.57 -7.63
C LYS A 44 18.34 6.67 -6.87
N PHE A 45 18.61 5.74 -5.95
CA PHE A 45 19.89 5.69 -5.26
C PHE A 45 21.05 5.40 -6.21
N ALA A 46 20.87 4.51 -7.19
CA ALA A 46 21.87 4.26 -8.23
C ALA A 46 22.15 5.52 -9.08
N LEU A 47 21.10 6.28 -9.42
CA LEU A 47 21.22 7.57 -10.14
C LEU A 47 21.99 8.62 -9.33
N ILE A 48 21.72 8.73 -8.03
CA ILE A 48 22.43 9.65 -7.12
C ILE A 48 23.90 9.26 -7.04
N TYR A 49 24.20 7.95 -6.91
CA TYR A 49 25.56 7.45 -6.86
C TYR A 49 26.33 7.70 -8.17
N ALA A 50 25.68 7.49 -9.32
CA ALA A 50 26.29 7.67 -10.64
C ALA A 50 26.54 9.15 -11.01
N ASN A 51 25.85 10.10 -10.38
CA ASN A 51 25.98 11.54 -10.65
C ASN A 51 26.79 12.30 -9.58
N ALA A 52 27.48 11.60 -8.68
CA ALA A 52 28.37 12.22 -7.70
C ALA A 52 29.49 12.99 -8.45
N PRO A 53 29.77 14.27 -8.11
CA PRO A 53 29.57 14.90 -6.81
C PRO A 53 28.35 15.86 -6.73
N LYS A 54 27.40 15.80 -7.67
CA LYS A 54 26.22 16.69 -7.63
C LYS A 54 25.38 16.41 -6.38
N PRO A 55 24.83 17.44 -5.71
CA PRO A 55 23.91 17.25 -4.60
C PRO A 55 22.70 16.41 -5.00
N TRP A 56 22.26 15.51 -4.13
CA TRP A 56 21.15 14.58 -4.39
C TRP A 56 19.83 15.27 -4.79
N TYR A 57 19.60 16.51 -4.35
CA TYR A 57 18.40 17.29 -4.67
C TYR A 57 18.39 17.84 -6.12
N GLU A 58 19.57 17.99 -6.74
CA GLU A 58 19.71 18.32 -8.16
C GLU A 58 19.38 17.08 -9.03
N THR A 59 19.81 15.90 -8.58
CA THR A 59 19.59 14.64 -9.32
C THR A 59 18.16 14.11 -9.17
N VAL A 60 17.56 14.24 -7.98
CA VAL A 60 16.20 13.80 -7.70
C VAL A 60 15.43 14.95 -7.06
N HIS A 61 14.40 15.43 -7.76
CA HIS A 61 13.61 16.56 -7.25
C HIS A 61 12.95 16.21 -5.91
N TRP A 62 13.00 17.15 -4.97
CA TRP A 62 12.55 16.98 -3.58
C TRP A 62 11.11 16.45 -3.47
N TYR A 63 10.21 16.93 -4.34
CA TYR A 63 8.81 16.52 -4.33
C TYR A 63 8.64 15.04 -4.68
N VAL A 64 9.53 14.47 -5.49
CA VAL A 64 9.48 13.06 -5.85
C VAL A 64 9.79 12.19 -4.64
N MET A 65 10.79 12.56 -3.84
CA MET A 65 11.10 11.87 -2.57
C MET A 65 9.95 12.00 -1.57
N PHE A 66 9.35 13.18 -1.44
CA PHE A 66 8.20 13.40 -0.58
C PHE A 66 7.02 12.49 -0.94
N PHE A 67 6.60 12.49 -2.21
CA PHE A 67 5.50 11.62 -2.67
C PHE A 67 5.83 10.13 -2.51
N TYR A 68 7.11 9.76 -2.60
CA TYR A 68 7.56 8.39 -2.40
C TYR A 68 7.34 7.90 -0.97
N ILE A 69 7.77 8.71 0.01
CA ILE A 69 7.62 8.40 1.44
C ILE A 69 6.13 8.27 1.77
N VAL A 70 5.32 9.23 1.32
CA VAL A 70 3.88 9.23 1.52
C VAL A 70 3.23 7.97 0.93
N ASN A 71 3.65 7.55 -0.27
CA ASN A 71 3.12 6.33 -0.89
C ASN A 71 3.51 5.06 -0.13
N ILE A 72 4.76 4.93 0.33
CA ILE A 72 5.18 3.76 1.14
C ILE A 72 4.35 3.67 2.42
N VAL A 73 4.13 4.79 3.11
CA VAL A 73 3.30 4.83 4.32
C VAL A 73 1.86 4.43 4.01
N MET A 74 1.27 4.94 2.93
CA MET A 74 -0.09 4.58 2.51
C MET A 74 -0.23 3.10 2.11
N VAL A 75 0.71 2.57 1.34
CA VAL A 75 0.70 1.15 0.93
C VAL A 75 0.83 0.26 2.16
N SER A 76 1.73 0.57 3.08
CA SER A 76 1.88 -0.15 4.35
C SER A 76 0.61 -0.11 5.21
N ALA A 77 -0.04 1.06 5.30
CA ALA A 77 -1.32 1.19 6.01
C ALA A 77 -2.42 0.35 5.34
N GLY A 78 -2.49 0.34 4.01
CA GLY A 78 -3.42 -0.51 3.25
C GLY A 78 -3.21 -2.01 3.50
N ILE A 79 -1.95 -2.46 3.54
CA ILE A 79 -1.60 -3.85 3.87
C ILE A 79 -2.02 -4.19 5.31
N GLY A 80 -1.73 -3.30 6.28
CA GLY A 80 -2.14 -3.51 7.68
C GLY A 80 -3.65 -3.63 7.85
N ILE A 81 -4.42 -2.79 7.15
CA ILE A 81 -5.89 -2.82 7.16
C ILE A 81 -6.42 -4.09 6.49
N TYR A 82 -5.78 -4.55 5.41
CA TYR A 82 -6.11 -5.84 4.79
C TYR A 82 -5.96 -7.00 5.79
N PHE A 83 -4.85 -7.06 6.55
CA PHE A 83 -4.66 -8.11 7.56
C PHE A 83 -5.76 -8.08 8.63
N ARG A 84 -6.10 -6.88 9.12
CA ARG A 84 -7.21 -6.70 10.07
C ARG A 84 -8.54 -7.21 9.52
N ASN A 85 -8.90 -6.80 8.30
CA ASN A 85 -10.15 -7.23 7.67
C ASN A 85 -10.17 -8.73 7.38
N ARG A 86 -9.01 -9.33 7.06
CA ARG A 86 -8.88 -10.78 6.88
C ARG A 86 -9.15 -11.55 8.16
N MET A 87 -8.78 -11.01 9.32
CA MET A 87 -9.12 -11.60 10.63
C MET A 87 -10.63 -11.54 10.90
N LEU A 88 -11.28 -10.42 10.59
CA LEU A 88 -12.73 -10.24 10.73
C LEU A 88 -13.52 -11.20 9.82
N ASP A 89 -13.07 -11.40 8.58
CA ASP A 89 -13.67 -12.36 7.65
C ASP A 89 -13.52 -13.80 8.14
N LYS A 90 -12.35 -14.18 8.67
CA LYS A 90 -12.14 -15.51 9.25
C LYS A 90 -13.04 -15.77 10.46
N ALA A 91 -13.20 -14.77 11.33
CA ALA A 91 -14.08 -14.87 12.49
C ALA A 91 -15.56 -15.02 12.06
N SER A 92 -15.98 -14.25 11.05
CA SER A 92 -17.34 -14.31 10.51
C SER A 92 -17.64 -15.63 9.80
N ALA A 93 -16.67 -16.18 9.04
CA ALA A 93 -16.80 -17.49 8.40
C ALA A 93 -16.93 -18.61 9.43
N LYS A 94 -16.14 -18.58 10.51
CA LYS A 94 -16.19 -19.57 11.59
C LYS A 94 -17.53 -19.56 12.36
N ALA A 95 -18.13 -18.38 12.53
CA ALA A 95 -19.44 -18.24 13.16
C ALA A 95 -20.59 -18.79 12.30
N ILE A 96 -20.51 -18.66 10.97
CA ILE A 96 -21.49 -19.24 10.03
C ILE A 96 -21.40 -20.77 10.03
N ASP A 97 -20.19 -21.32 10.01
CA ASP A 97 -19.96 -22.77 9.99
C ASP A 97 -20.43 -23.44 11.29
N GLY A 98 -20.18 -22.80 12.45
CA GLY A 98 -20.73 -23.23 13.73
C GLY A 98 -22.26 -23.26 13.75
N LYS A 99 -22.93 -22.22 13.22
CA LYS A 99 -24.40 -22.22 13.13
C LYS A 99 -24.97 -23.32 12.24
N LYS A 100 -24.26 -23.74 11.19
CA LYS A 100 -24.67 -24.86 10.33
C LYS A 100 -24.45 -26.23 10.98
N ALA A 101 -23.49 -26.35 11.89
CA ALA A 101 -23.23 -27.60 12.61
C ALA A 101 -24.26 -27.90 13.72
N PHE A 102 -25.03 -26.90 14.15
CA PHE A 102 -26.08 -27.03 15.18
C PHE A 102 -27.52 -26.92 14.62
N ALA A 103 -27.68 -26.87 13.30
CA ALA A 103 -28.97 -26.87 12.60
C ALA A 103 -29.15 -28.20 11.85
#